data_AF-A0A1B6KK71-F1
#
_entry.id   AF-A0A1B6KK71-F1
#
_cell.length_a   1.000
_cell.length_b   1.000
_cell.length_c   1.000
_cell.angle_alpha   90.00
_cell.angle_beta   90.00
_cell.angle_gamma   90.00
#
_symmetry.space_group_name_H-M   'P 1'
#
loop_
_entity.id
_entity.type
_entity.pdbx_description
1 polymer ?
#
loop_
_entity_poly.entity_id
_entity_poly.type
_entity_poly.pdbx_seq_one_letter_code
_entity_poly.pdbx_strand_id
1 'polypeptide(L)'
;GNSSIHLEPVPVCAESLDPRFVFVLDTGLKIFMWYGKRAKNTFKSKARLLAEKINKNERKNKAEIIMETLNDESADFWKALGEEDGMRPEEPVIEHVSDDFNIVPPRLYQVKLGMGYLELPQVELPHNKLEHTLLHSRNVYILDCYMDLFVWFGKKSTRLVRAAAVKLSHELFTMMERPSQALVTRAQEGTETQIFKIKFSGWDEVIAVDFTRTAESVQKTGADLTKWARQQETKADLAALFTPRQPAMTATEAQQLMDDWNDDLDAMEAFVLEGTINKKFVRLPEEEIGHFYSKDCYVFLCRYWVPVEDGEEEDSPPPEEDHQCIVYFWQGRDASNMGWLTFTFTLQKKFKELFGENLEVVRTHQQQENFKFLAHFKRKMVIHMGKRKEPRPRNQSAPVELYHLRANGSPLCTRLVQIRPDATVLNSAFCYILKVPFESEEDT
;
A
#
# COMPACT_ATOMS: atom_id res chain seq x y z
N GLY A 1 5.05 -5.43 25.57
CA GLY A 1 4.13 -5.85 24.50
C GLY A 1 4.74 -5.55 23.15
N ASN A 2 5.78 -6.30 22.78
CA ASN A 2 6.66 -5.98 21.65
C ASN A 2 6.50 -7.04 20.55
N SER A 3 5.71 -6.72 19.53
CA SER A 3 5.61 -7.51 18.29
C SER A 3 6.45 -6.90 17.14
N SER A 4 7.32 -5.94 17.46
CA SER A 4 8.38 -5.45 16.55
C SER A 4 9.58 -6.39 16.62
N ILE A 5 10.05 -6.86 15.47
CA ILE A 5 11.32 -7.56 15.40
C ILE A 5 12.42 -6.52 15.37
N HIS A 6 13.46 -6.76 16.16
CA HIS A 6 14.65 -5.95 16.21
C HIS A 6 15.75 -6.63 15.40
N LEU A 7 16.48 -5.84 14.61
CA LEU A 7 17.61 -6.31 13.83
C LEU A 7 18.83 -5.48 14.21
N GLU A 8 19.85 -6.17 14.69
CA GLU A 8 21.11 -5.62 15.17
C GLU A 8 22.24 -6.20 14.31
N PRO A 9 23.11 -5.36 13.73
CA PRO A 9 24.32 -5.85 13.08
C PRO A 9 25.29 -6.40 14.14
N VAL A 10 25.88 -7.56 13.84
CA VAL A 10 26.89 -8.22 14.67
C VAL A 10 28.16 -8.42 13.84
N PRO A 11 29.32 -8.63 14.48
CA PRO A 11 30.54 -9.02 13.76
C PRO A 11 30.30 -10.24 12.85
N VAL A 12 30.95 -10.25 11.69
CA VAL A 12 30.89 -11.38 10.76
C VAL A 12 31.91 -12.42 11.23
N CYS A 13 31.53 -13.20 12.24
CA CYS A 13 32.36 -14.26 12.82
C CYS A 13 31.49 -15.34 13.50
N ALA A 14 32.05 -16.51 13.76
CA ALA A 14 31.35 -17.63 14.37
C ALA A 14 30.86 -17.34 15.80
N GLU A 15 31.63 -16.57 16.56
CA GLU A 15 31.32 -16.22 17.96
C GLU A 15 30.06 -15.34 18.08
N SER A 16 29.66 -14.68 16.99
CA SER A 16 28.45 -13.87 16.95
C SER A 16 27.17 -14.70 16.86
N LEU A 17 27.25 -15.98 16.49
CA LEU A 17 26.09 -16.86 16.41
C LEU A 17 25.58 -17.22 17.81
N ASP A 18 24.27 -17.17 17.99
CA ASP A 18 23.59 -17.58 19.23
C ASP A 18 22.37 -18.45 18.87
N PRO A 19 22.22 -19.65 19.46
CA PRO A 19 21.21 -20.62 19.04
C PRO A 19 19.76 -20.16 19.28
N ARG A 20 19.54 -19.05 20.01
CA ARG A 20 18.22 -18.47 20.26
C ARG A 20 17.74 -17.52 19.16
N PHE A 21 18.60 -17.15 18.20
CA PHE A 21 18.29 -16.14 17.18
C PHE A 21 18.45 -16.66 15.75
N VAL A 22 18.08 -15.80 14.80
CA VAL A 22 18.22 -16.02 13.36
C VAL A 22 19.18 -14.99 12.83
N PHE A 23 20.15 -15.43 12.04
CA PHE A 23 21.16 -14.55 11.47
C PHE A 23 21.01 -14.52 9.96
N VAL A 24 21.17 -13.33 9.38
CA VAL A 24 21.16 -13.10 7.93
C VAL A 24 22.55 -12.63 7.55
N LEU A 25 23.28 -13.47 6.82
CA LEU A 25 24.61 -13.15 6.30
C LEU A 25 24.46 -12.81 4.81
N ASP A 26 24.59 -11.53 4.51
CA ASP A 26 24.45 -11.00 3.15
C ASP A 26 25.81 -10.84 2.48
N THR A 27 26.11 -11.69 1.48
CA THR A 27 27.35 -11.63 0.69
C THR A 27 27.08 -11.17 -0.76
N GLY A 28 25.95 -10.50 -1.00
CA GLY A 28 25.59 -9.98 -2.32
C GLY A 28 24.71 -10.94 -3.13
N LEU A 29 25.30 -11.84 -3.93
CA LEU A 29 24.49 -12.78 -4.73
C LEU A 29 24.14 -14.07 -3.97
N LYS A 30 24.70 -14.27 -2.78
CA LYS A 30 24.26 -15.30 -1.84
C LYS A 30 23.83 -14.62 -0.55
N ILE A 31 22.67 -15.00 -0.03
CA ILE A 31 22.16 -14.55 1.26
C ILE A 31 21.96 -15.80 2.10
N PHE A 32 22.80 -16.00 3.10
CA PHE A 32 22.70 -17.14 3.99
C PHE A 32 21.80 -16.80 5.17
N MET A 33 20.92 -17.73 5.50
CA MET A 33 19.97 -17.65 6.60
C MET A 33 20.29 -18.73 7.61
N TRP A 34 20.98 -18.36 8.69
CA TRP A 34 21.31 -19.31 9.73
C TRP A 34 20.19 -19.36 10.78
N TYR A 35 19.65 -20.55 11.01
CA TYR A 35 18.55 -20.78 11.95
C TYR A 35 19.06 -21.45 13.23
N GLY A 36 19.08 -20.66 14.31
CA GLY A 36 19.33 -21.20 15.64
C GLY A 36 18.29 -22.25 16.03
N LYS A 37 18.76 -23.32 16.71
CA LYS A 37 17.92 -24.44 17.13
C LYS A 37 16.78 -24.02 18.07
N ARG A 38 17.02 -23.00 18.90
CA ARG A 38 16.06 -22.42 19.85
C ARG A 38 15.38 -21.15 19.32
N ALA A 39 15.65 -20.76 18.08
CA ALA A 39 15.08 -19.56 17.50
C ALA A 39 13.56 -19.69 17.30
N LYS A 40 12.82 -18.64 17.70
CA LYS A 40 11.37 -18.57 17.55
C LYS A 40 10.98 -18.61 16.07
N ASN A 41 9.93 -19.36 15.73
CA ASN A 41 9.42 -19.44 14.35
C ASN A 41 9.06 -18.05 13.78
N THR A 42 8.58 -17.13 14.62
CA THR A 42 8.31 -15.75 14.22
C THR A 42 9.54 -15.02 13.69
N PHE A 43 10.73 -15.29 14.26
CA PHE A 43 11.98 -14.71 13.79
C PHE A 43 12.41 -15.33 12.47
N LYS A 44 12.30 -16.66 12.33
CA LYS A 44 12.60 -17.37 11.08
C LYS A 44 11.78 -16.84 9.92
N SER A 45 10.46 -16.75 10.09
CA SER A 45 9.56 -16.27 9.02
C SER A 45 9.81 -14.82 8.63
N LYS A 46 10.01 -13.91 9.60
CA LYS A 46 10.24 -12.49 9.28
C LYS A 46 11.64 -12.22 8.73
N ALA A 47 12.66 -12.93 9.21
CA ALA A 47 14.01 -12.85 8.63
C ALA A 47 14.01 -13.35 7.18
N ARG A 48 13.26 -14.42 6.89
CA ARG A 48 13.09 -14.94 5.53
C ARG A 48 12.41 -13.92 4.62
N LEU A 49 11.34 -13.30 5.10
CA LEU A 49 10.65 -12.25 4.36
C LEU A 49 11.57 -11.04 4.09
N LEU A 50 12.42 -10.67 5.06
CA LEU A 50 13.40 -9.61 4.87
C LEU A 50 14.42 -9.97 3.78
N ALA A 51 14.99 -11.19 3.82
CA ALA A 51 15.92 -11.67 2.79
C ALA A 51 15.28 -11.70 1.39
N GLU A 52 14.02 -12.11 1.29
CA GLU A 52 13.25 -12.09 0.03
C GLU A 52 13.03 -10.67 -0.48
N LYS A 53 12.73 -9.72 0.41
CA LYS A 53 12.61 -8.30 0.02
C LYS A 53 13.94 -7.71 -0.42
N ILE A 54 15.05 -8.03 0.26
CA ILE A 54 16.40 -7.63 -0.17
C ILE A 54 16.68 -8.19 -1.56
N ASN A 55 16.45 -9.48 -1.78
CA ASN A 55 16.67 -10.11 -3.06
C ASN A 55 15.84 -9.47 -4.18
N LYS A 56 14.53 -9.27 -3.93
CA LYS A 56 13.63 -8.67 -4.91
C LYS A 56 13.98 -7.23 -5.24
N ASN A 57 14.14 -6.39 -4.22
CA ASN A 57 14.21 -4.94 -4.39
C ASN A 57 15.64 -4.45 -4.66
N GLU A 58 16.65 -5.11 -4.10
CA GLU A 58 18.05 -4.68 -4.20
C GLU A 58 18.85 -5.54 -5.18
N ARG A 59 18.56 -6.85 -5.25
CA ARG A 59 19.29 -7.81 -6.10
C ARG A 59 18.53 -8.21 -7.37
N LYS A 60 17.35 -7.63 -7.61
CA LYS A 60 16.50 -7.92 -8.80
C LYS A 60 16.22 -9.42 -8.99
N ASN A 61 15.99 -10.14 -7.88
CA ASN A 61 15.80 -11.60 -7.83
C ASN A 61 16.99 -12.43 -8.36
N LYS A 62 18.21 -11.87 -8.37
CA LYS A 62 19.42 -12.57 -8.82
C LYS A 62 20.20 -13.22 -7.68
N ALA A 63 19.85 -12.93 -6.42
CA ALA A 63 20.52 -13.56 -5.29
C ALA A 63 19.87 -14.91 -4.94
N GLU A 64 20.68 -15.84 -4.50
CA GLU A 64 20.25 -17.11 -3.93
C GLU A 64 20.09 -16.95 -2.41
N ILE A 65 18.96 -17.42 -1.86
CA ILE A 65 18.74 -17.39 -0.41
C ILE A 65 18.88 -18.82 0.14
N ILE A 66 19.99 -19.07 0.82
CA ILE A 66 20.43 -20.38 1.30
C ILE A 66 20.07 -20.51 2.78
N MET A 67 19.48 -21.64 3.18
CA MET A 67 19.10 -21.89 4.57
C MET A 67 20.13 -22.80 5.23
N GLU A 68 20.69 -22.33 6.33
CA GLU A 68 21.71 -23.02 7.11
C GLU A 68 21.10 -23.44 8.45
N THR A 69 21.20 -24.72 8.78
CA THR A 69 20.67 -25.28 10.03
C THR A 69 21.82 -25.62 10.95
N LEU A 70 21.66 -25.33 12.25
CA LEU A 70 22.65 -25.69 13.25
C LEU A 70 23.03 -27.17 13.13
N ASN A 71 24.32 -27.43 12.96
CA ASN A 71 24.95 -28.74 12.76
C ASN A 71 25.00 -29.27 11.32
N ASP A 72 24.35 -28.61 10.37
CA ASP A 72 24.26 -29.02 8.96
C ASP A 72 24.64 -27.86 8.03
N GLU A 73 25.53 -26.97 8.49
CA GLU A 73 25.93 -25.79 7.72
C GLU A 73 26.89 -26.11 6.58
N SER A 74 26.74 -25.40 5.46
CA SER A 74 27.56 -25.55 4.27
C SER A 74 28.98 -24.97 4.45
N ALA A 75 29.95 -25.50 3.68
CA ALA A 75 31.31 -24.96 3.67
C ALA A 75 31.37 -23.52 3.12
N ASP A 76 30.46 -23.18 2.21
CA ASP A 76 30.32 -21.82 1.67
C ASP A 76 29.88 -20.82 2.74
N PHE A 77 29.01 -21.24 3.68
CA PHE A 77 28.59 -20.42 4.81
C PHE A 77 29.75 -20.12 5.75
N TRP A 78 30.53 -21.13 6.15
CA TRP A 78 31.67 -20.95 7.04
C TRP A 78 32.75 -20.06 6.42
N LYS A 79 33.06 -20.25 5.13
CA LYS A 79 33.94 -19.34 4.38
C LYS A 79 33.43 -17.91 4.37
N ALA A 80 32.12 -17.72 4.19
CA ALA A 80 31.51 -16.40 4.22
C ALA A 80 31.55 -15.76 5.62
N LEU A 81 31.63 -16.57 6.68
CA LEU A 81 31.73 -16.13 8.07
C LEU A 81 33.18 -15.92 8.56
N GLY A 82 34.17 -16.16 7.69
CA GLY A 82 35.60 -15.93 7.99
C GLY A 82 36.44 -17.19 8.16
N GLU A 83 35.85 -18.39 8.09
CA GLU A 83 36.58 -19.66 8.23
C GLU A 83 37.14 -20.12 6.87
N GLU A 84 38.44 -19.91 6.62
CA GLU A 84 39.05 -20.12 5.31
C GLU A 84 38.94 -21.56 4.78
N ASP A 85 38.99 -22.54 5.68
CA ASP A 85 38.85 -23.96 5.34
C ASP A 85 37.40 -24.39 5.08
N GLY A 86 36.43 -23.52 5.40
CA GLY A 86 34.99 -23.79 5.31
C GLY A 86 34.50 -24.83 6.32
N MET A 87 35.26 -25.09 7.37
CA MET A 87 34.89 -26.01 8.43
C MET A 87 34.22 -25.25 9.56
N ARG A 88 33.33 -25.94 10.28
CA ARG A 88 32.80 -25.40 11.54
C ARG A 88 33.94 -25.32 12.56
N PRO A 89 34.05 -24.23 13.34
CA PRO A 89 34.94 -24.17 14.49
C PRO A 89 34.72 -25.32 15.48
N GLU A 90 35.79 -25.74 16.17
CA GLU A 90 35.69 -26.77 17.21
C GLU A 90 34.86 -26.30 18.42
N GLU A 91 34.88 -25.00 18.68
CA GLU A 91 34.11 -24.39 19.76
C GLU A 91 32.62 -24.39 19.42
N PRO A 92 31.75 -24.90 20.34
CA PRO A 92 30.33 -24.95 20.09
C PRO A 92 29.71 -23.55 20.10
N VAL A 93 28.70 -23.33 19.26
CA VAL A 93 27.88 -22.12 19.30
C VAL A 93 27.11 -22.05 20.64
N ILE A 94 27.39 -21.04 21.46
CA ILE A 94 26.82 -20.86 22.80
C ILE A 94 25.84 -19.68 22.89
N GLU A 95 25.02 -19.68 23.93
CA GLU A 95 24.18 -18.54 24.29
C GLU A 95 25.01 -17.50 25.02
N HIS A 96 25.24 -16.36 24.37
CA HIS A 96 26.09 -15.30 24.89
C HIS A 96 25.38 -13.94 25.00
N VAL A 97 24.24 -13.77 24.31
CA VAL A 97 23.44 -12.53 24.43
C VAL A 97 22.79 -12.46 25.81
N SER A 98 23.06 -11.39 26.56
CA SER A 98 22.52 -11.25 27.91
C SER A 98 20.99 -11.11 27.93
N ASP A 99 20.34 -11.65 28.96
CA ASP A 99 18.88 -11.55 29.14
C ASP A 99 18.41 -10.13 29.48
N ASP A 100 19.32 -9.27 29.95
CA ASP A 100 19.09 -7.84 30.21
C ASP A 100 19.41 -6.93 29.02
N PHE A 101 19.65 -7.50 27.84
CA PHE A 101 19.91 -6.75 26.62
C PHE A 101 18.76 -5.78 26.32
N ASN A 102 19.09 -4.48 26.28
CA ASN A 102 18.15 -3.41 26.01
C ASN A 102 18.49 -2.70 24.71
N ILE A 103 17.46 -2.52 23.87
CA ILE A 103 17.60 -1.85 22.59
C ILE A 103 17.76 -0.34 22.84
N VAL A 104 18.83 0.25 22.29
CA VAL A 104 19.03 1.69 22.32
C VAL A 104 18.00 2.34 21.37
N PRO A 105 17.13 3.24 21.87
CA PRO A 105 16.12 3.86 21.03
C PRO A 105 16.76 4.77 19.98
N PRO A 106 16.30 4.69 18.71
CA PRO A 106 16.89 5.47 17.64
C PRO A 106 16.55 6.97 17.77
N ARG A 107 17.46 7.82 17.33
CA ARG A 107 17.32 9.28 17.33
C ARG A 107 17.35 9.82 15.91
N LEU A 108 16.34 10.58 15.54
CA LEU A 108 16.26 11.22 14.24
C LEU A 108 16.61 12.70 14.38
N TYR A 109 17.55 13.18 13.59
CA TYR A 109 17.95 14.58 13.53
C TYR A 109 17.66 15.16 12.15
N GLN A 110 17.27 16.43 12.10
CA GLN A 110 17.13 17.16 10.85
C GLN A 110 18.31 18.10 10.65
N VAL A 111 18.98 18.03 9.51
CA VAL A 111 20.05 18.96 9.17
C VAL A 111 19.44 20.24 8.63
N LYS A 112 19.67 21.37 9.30
CA LYS A 112 19.18 22.70 8.91
C LYS A 112 20.33 23.70 8.81
N LEU A 113 20.14 24.72 7.99
CA LEU A 113 20.99 25.92 7.98
C LEU A 113 20.14 27.08 8.51
N GLY A 114 20.28 27.39 9.80
CA GLY A 114 19.56 28.46 10.49
C GLY A 114 20.48 29.65 10.75
N MET A 115 20.02 30.88 10.49
CA MET A 115 20.74 32.12 10.84
C MET A 115 22.23 32.19 10.38
N GLY A 116 22.58 31.46 9.32
CA GLY A 116 23.95 31.41 8.76
C GLY A 116 24.86 30.32 9.35
N TYR A 117 24.40 29.50 10.29
CA TYR A 117 25.14 28.37 10.84
C TYR A 117 24.37 27.05 10.69
N LEU A 118 25.11 25.95 10.84
CA LEU A 118 24.58 24.60 10.70
C LEU A 118 23.95 24.15 12.02
N GLU A 119 22.72 23.66 11.96
CA GLU A 119 21.95 23.19 13.10
C GLU A 119 21.57 21.72 12.91
N LEU A 120 21.54 20.98 14.02
CA LEU A 120 21.13 19.57 14.06
C LEU A 120 20.05 19.33 15.12
N PRO A 121 18.86 19.97 15.00
CA PRO A 121 17.75 19.71 15.91
C PRO A 121 17.30 18.25 15.85
N GLN A 122 17.06 17.66 17.02
CA GLN A 122 16.39 16.37 17.12
C GLN A 122 14.91 16.53 16.72
N VAL A 123 14.43 15.62 15.88
CA VAL A 123 13.03 15.55 15.46
C VAL A 123 12.22 14.91 16.58
N GLU A 124 11.14 15.57 16.98
CA GLU A 124 10.19 15.01 17.94
C GLU A 124 9.45 13.83 17.30
N LEU A 125 9.44 12.68 17.99
CA LEU A 125 8.83 11.46 17.50
C LEU A 125 7.42 11.31 18.09
N PRO A 126 6.35 11.41 17.28
CA PRO A 126 5.00 11.14 17.75
C PRO A 126 4.93 9.73 18.35
N HIS A 127 4.42 9.61 19.58
CA HIS A 127 4.29 8.34 20.30
C HIS A 127 5.60 7.53 20.43
N ASN A 128 6.77 8.19 20.35
CA ASN A 128 8.09 7.56 20.35
C ASN A 128 8.28 6.51 19.23
N LYS A 129 7.68 6.76 18.06
CA LYS A 129 7.80 5.90 16.88
C LYS A 129 8.40 6.66 15.69
N LEU A 130 9.30 6.00 14.97
CA LEU A 130 9.78 6.46 13.68
C LEU A 130 8.75 6.14 12.61
N GLU A 131 8.19 7.16 11.98
CA GLU A 131 7.29 7.04 10.83
C GLU A 131 7.96 7.64 9.60
N HIS A 132 7.78 7.00 8.43
CA HIS A 132 8.42 7.45 7.20
C HIS A 132 7.98 8.86 6.77
N THR A 133 6.77 9.26 7.17
CA THR A 133 6.17 10.58 6.93
C THR A 133 6.95 11.72 7.58
N LEU A 134 7.81 11.44 8.56
CA LEU A 134 8.72 12.43 9.14
C LEU A 134 9.80 12.90 8.15
N LEU A 135 10.09 12.10 7.11
CA LEU A 135 11.15 12.37 6.14
C LEU A 135 10.62 13.21 4.97
N HIS A 136 10.67 14.53 5.13
CA HIS A 136 10.31 15.46 4.05
C HIS A 136 11.38 15.59 2.95
N SER A 137 10.99 15.52 1.68
CA SER A 137 11.88 15.55 0.50
C SER A 137 12.76 16.80 0.37
N ARG A 138 12.39 17.92 1.00
CA ARG A 138 13.18 19.17 0.98
C ARG A 138 14.35 19.16 1.97
N ASN A 139 14.40 18.18 2.88
CA ASN A 139 15.32 18.15 4.00
C ASN A 139 16.31 16.98 3.91
N VAL A 140 17.32 17.01 4.77
CA VAL A 140 18.26 15.91 4.99
C VAL A 140 18.16 15.51 6.45
N TYR A 141 18.15 14.20 6.72
CA TYR A 141 18.02 13.67 8.07
C TYR A 141 19.18 12.74 8.41
N ILE A 142 19.55 12.70 9.69
CA ILE A 142 20.49 11.74 10.25
C ILE A 142 19.72 10.87 11.23
N LEU A 143 19.65 9.57 10.98
CA LEU A 143 19.02 8.58 11.85
C LEU A 143 20.11 7.79 12.56
N ASP A 144 20.24 7.99 13.87
CA ASP A 144 21.21 7.30 14.72
C ASP A 144 20.53 6.14 15.47
N CYS A 145 20.86 4.90 15.10
CA CYS A 145 20.37 3.68 15.73
C CYS A 145 21.45 3.00 16.59
N TYR A 146 22.43 3.77 17.10
CA TYR A 146 23.61 3.29 17.84
C TYR A 146 24.59 2.45 17.00
N MET A 147 24.18 1.30 16.46
CA MET A 147 25.04 0.50 15.57
C MET A 147 25.02 1.02 14.12
N ASP A 148 23.82 1.33 13.62
CA ASP A 148 23.64 1.86 12.27
C ASP A 148 23.36 3.35 12.33
N LEU A 149 24.17 4.15 11.64
CA LEU A 149 23.89 5.56 11.41
C LEU A 149 23.53 5.77 9.95
N PHE A 150 22.35 6.31 9.67
CA PHE A 150 21.89 6.57 8.31
C PHE A 150 21.84 8.07 8.02
N VAL A 151 22.32 8.47 6.85
CA VAL A 151 22.13 9.81 6.31
C VAL A 151 21.12 9.74 5.18
N TRP A 152 19.90 10.22 5.41
CA TRP A 152 18.84 10.22 4.42
C TRP A 152 18.78 11.55 3.67
N PHE A 153 18.86 11.50 2.34
CA PHE A 153 18.87 12.68 1.47
C PHE A 153 17.54 12.82 0.72
N GLY A 154 16.77 13.86 1.06
CA GLY A 154 15.57 14.21 0.31
C GLY A 154 15.92 14.70 -1.11
N LYS A 155 15.15 14.27 -2.12
CA LYS A 155 15.33 14.61 -3.55
C LYS A 155 15.39 16.11 -3.80
N LYS A 156 14.64 16.91 -3.03
CA LYS A 156 14.54 18.38 -3.16
C LYS A 156 15.47 19.15 -2.20
N SER A 157 16.33 18.46 -1.46
CA SER A 157 17.30 19.10 -0.55
C SER A 157 18.50 19.72 -1.29
N THR A 158 19.06 20.80 -0.74
CA THR A 158 20.15 21.56 -1.38
C THR A 158 21.50 20.86 -1.26
N ARG A 159 22.37 21.02 -2.26
CA ARG A 159 23.74 20.43 -2.27
C ARG A 159 24.55 20.79 -1.02
N LEU A 160 24.42 22.03 -0.54
CA LEU A 160 25.12 22.53 0.65
C LEU A 160 24.73 21.73 1.90
N VAL A 161 23.42 21.58 2.15
CA VAL A 161 22.90 20.84 3.31
C VAL A 161 23.27 19.36 3.22
N ARG A 162 23.24 18.75 2.02
CA ARG A 162 23.69 17.37 1.81
C ARG A 162 25.17 17.18 2.16
N ALA A 163 26.05 18.07 1.69
CA ALA A 163 27.48 18.01 1.99
C ALA A 163 27.76 18.20 3.50
N ALA A 164 27.02 19.12 4.14
CA ALA A 164 27.11 19.36 5.57
C ALA A 164 26.65 18.13 6.39
N ALA A 165 25.56 17.48 5.98
CA ALA A 165 25.03 16.29 6.63
C ALA A 165 26.04 15.13 6.65
N VAL A 166 26.79 14.91 5.56
CA VAL A 166 27.84 13.90 5.51
C VAL A 166 28.91 14.18 6.57
N LYS A 167 29.38 15.43 6.68
CA LYS A 167 30.38 15.79 7.70
C LYS A 167 29.84 15.61 9.11
N LEU A 168 28.63 16.13 9.38
CA LEU A 168 27.98 15.97 10.68
C LEU A 168 27.75 14.52 11.07
N SER A 169 27.40 13.66 10.12
CA SER A 169 27.20 12.24 10.40
C SER A 169 28.47 11.55 10.88
N HIS A 170 29.63 11.94 10.34
CA HIS A 170 30.92 11.39 10.78
C HIS A 170 31.30 11.91 12.17
N GLU A 171 31.13 13.21 12.43
CA GLU A 171 31.37 13.79 13.76
C GLU A 171 30.45 13.18 14.82
N LEU A 172 29.16 13.02 14.53
CA LEU A 172 28.20 12.38 15.44
C LEU A 172 28.56 10.90 15.68
N PHE A 173 29.08 10.23 14.66
CA PHE A 173 29.52 8.83 14.77
C PHE A 173 30.71 8.70 15.73
N THR A 174 31.69 9.60 15.66
CA THR A 174 32.91 9.58 16.50
C THR A 174 32.71 10.10 17.91
N MET A 175 31.67 10.90 18.16
CA MET A 175 31.35 11.43 19.49
C MET A 175 30.89 10.37 20.50
N MET A 176 30.48 9.18 20.04
CA MET A 176 30.02 8.09 20.88
C MET A 176 30.91 6.87 20.70
N GLU A 177 31.18 6.14 21.79
CA GLU A 177 31.80 4.82 21.68
C GLU A 177 30.82 3.87 21.00
N ARG A 178 31.23 3.30 19.87
CA ARG A 178 30.45 2.36 19.06
C ARG A 178 31.31 1.13 18.76
N PRO A 179 30.71 -0.06 18.65
CA PRO A 179 31.43 -1.26 18.22
C PRO A 179 32.05 -1.13 16.83
N SER A 180 33.06 -1.95 16.53
CA SER A 180 33.79 -1.92 15.27
C SER A 180 32.94 -2.23 14.04
N GLN A 181 31.86 -3.00 14.20
CA GLN A 181 30.91 -3.28 13.11
C GLN A 181 29.90 -2.15 12.85
N ALA A 182 29.87 -1.10 13.67
CA ALA A 182 28.98 0.03 13.46
C ALA A 182 29.35 0.79 12.17
N LEU A 183 28.35 1.28 11.44
CA LEU A 183 28.55 1.82 10.10
C LEU A 183 27.69 3.03 9.79
N VAL A 184 28.21 3.91 8.93
CA VAL A 184 27.50 5.07 8.39
C VAL A 184 27.03 4.76 6.97
N THR A 185 25.72 4.63 6.78
CA THR A 185 25.09 4.35 5.49
C THR A 185 24.42 5.59 4.92
N ARG A 186 24.58 5.82 3.62
CA ARG A 186 23.87 6.87 2.88
C ARG A 186 22.61 6.27 2.27
N ALA A 187 21.47 6.94 2.46
CA ALA A 187 20.20 6.59 1.87
C ALA A 187 19.69 7.78 1.05
N GLN A 188 19.34 7.56 -0.21
CA GLN A 188 18.71 8.58 -1.04
C GLN A 188 17.21 8.31 -1.12
N GLU A 189 16.42 9.39 -1.10
CA GLU A 189 14.96 9.28 -1.19
C GLU A 189 14.54 8.50 -2.44
N GLY A 190 13.74 7.44 -2.24
CA GLY A 190 13.28 6.54 -3.28
C GLY A 190 14.23 5.38 -3.60
N THR A 191 15.44 5.36 -3.03
CA THR A 191 16.41 4.27 -3.18
C THR A 191 16.84 3.71 -1.82
N GLU A 192 15.97 3.78 -0.81
CA GLU A 192 16.28 3.32 0.54
C GLU A 192 16.41 1.79 0.58
N THR A 193 17.43 1.30 1.30
CA THR A 193 17.66 -0.14 1.52
C THR A 193 16.60 -0.71 2.45
N GLN A 194 16.36 -2.02 2.36
CA GLN A 194 15.44 -2.71 3.26
C GLN A 194 15.84 -2.57 4.73
N ILE A 195 17.15 -2.56 5.03
CA ILE A 195 17.68 -2.35 6.37
C ILE A 195 17.32 -0.96 6.92
N PHE A 196 17.33 0.08 6.08
CA PHE A 196 16.85 1.41 6.48
C PHE A 196 15.34 1.39 6.75
N LYS A 197 14.57 0.83 5.82
CA LYS A 197 13.09 0.86 5.86
C LYS A 197 12.52 0.15 7.09
N ILE A 198 13.14 -0.95 7.55
CA ILE A 198 12.66 -1.67 8.74
C ILE A 198 12.80 -0.87 10.05
N LYS A 199 13.62 0.19 10.09
CA LYS A 199 13.74 1.07 11.27
C LYS A 199 12.49 1.96 11.45
N PHE A 200 11.64 2.07 10.43
CA PHE A 200 10.43 2.86 10.43
C PHE A 200 9.17 1.99 10.50
N SER A 201 8.19 2.45 11.26
CA SER A 201 6.87 1.83 11.34
C SER A 201 6.09 2.07 10.05
N GLY A 202 5.50 1.01 9.51
CA GLY A 202 4.59 1.09 8.37
C GLY A 202 5.23 1.44 7.02
N TRP A 203 6.57 1.40 6.88
CA TRP A 203 7.24 1.74 5.62
C TRP A 203 6.89 0.76 4.49
N ASP A 204 7.09 -0.54 4.74
CA ASP A 204 6.85 -1.62 3.76
C ASP A 204 5.81 -2.63 4.31
N GLU A 205 4.77 -2.18 5.03
CA GLU A 205 3.59 -3.02 5.34
C GLU A 205 2.75 -3.28 4.06
N VAL A 206 3.41 -3.70 2.99
CA VAL A 206 2.81 -4.53 1.95
C VAL A 206 2.89 -5.97 2.45
N ILE A 207 1.81 -6.36 3.12
CA ILE A 207 1.23 -7.70 3.22
C ILE A 207 2.23 -8.82 3.57
N ALA A 208 2.08 -9.38 4.77
CA ALA A 208 2.49 -10.76 5.02
C ALA A 208 1.67 -11.69 4.11
N VAL A 209 2.06 -11.81 2.84
CA VAL A 209 1.64 -12.91 1.99
C VAL A 209 2.53 -14.07 2.43
N ASP A 210 1.96 -14.96 3.23
CA ASP A 210 2.61 -16.19 3.65
C ASP A 210 2.80 -17.08 2.39
N PHE A 211 4.01 -17.07 1.84
CA PHE A 211 4.38 -17.84 0.65
C PHE A 211 4.40 -19.37 0.88
N THR A 212 4.04 -19.86 2.08
CA THR A 212 3.97 -21.29 2.38
C THR A 212 2.64 -21.95 2.01
N ARG A 213 1.66 -21.22 1.47
CA ARG A 213 0.30 -21.74 1.26
C ARG A 213 -0.03 -21.90 -0.21
N THR A 214 -0.04 -23.15 -0.68
CA THR A 214 -0.70 -23.54 -1.93
C THR A 214 -2.15 -23.08 -1.93
N ALA A 215 -2.69 -22.73 -3.11
CA ALA A 215 -4.07 -22.29 -3.27
C ALA A 215 -5.10 -23.25 -2.64
N GLU A 216 -4.79 -24.54 -2.58
CA GLU A 216 -5.60 -25.57 -1.92
C GLU A 216 -5.55 -25.52 -0.37
N SER A 217 -4.44 -25.09 0.22
CA SER A 217 -4.29 -24.92 1.68
C SER A 217 -5.08 -23.72 2.20
N VAL A 218 -5.19 -22.67 1.38
CA VAL A 218 -5.99 -21.46 1.65
C VAL A 218 -7.50 -21.77 1.66
N GLN A 219 -7.95 -22.74 0.85
CA GLN A 219 -9.34 -23.21 0.88
C GLN A 219 -9.67 -24.08 2.11
N LYS A 220 -8.71 -24.85 2.64
CA LYS A 220 -8.95 -25.79 3.75
C LYS A 220 -8.80 -25.20 5.15
N THR A 221 -7.92 -24.22 5.35
CA THR A 221 -7.77 -23.55 6.65
C THR A 221 -7.94 -22.07 6.42
N GLY A 222 -9.20 -21.62 6.56
CA GLY A 222 -9.60 -20.24 6.37
C GLY A 222 -8.59 -19.27 6.97
N ALA A 223 -7.75 -18.71 6.11
CA ALA A 223 -7.18 -17.40 6.40
C ALA A 223 -8.40 -16.50 6.65
N ASP A 224 -8.38 -15.74 7.73
CA ASP A 224 -9.46 -14.82 8.01
C ASP A 224 -9.39 -13.69 6.96
N LEU A 225 -9.96 -13.95 5.79
CA LEU A 225 -10.00 -13.07 4.62
C LEU A 225 -10.64 -11.74 5.00
N THR A 226 -11.46 -11.74 6.05
CA THR A 226 -12.02 -10.55 6.71
C THR A 226 -10.93 -9.65 7.29
N LYS A 227 -9.93 -10.24 7.95
CA LYS A 227 -8.81 -9.50 8.56
C LYS A 227 -7.87 -8.92 7.51
N TRP A 228 -7.60 -9.67 6.43
CA TRP A 228 -6.85 -9.17 5.27
C TRP A 228 -7.58 -8.01 4.57
N ALA A 229 -8.89 -8.16 4.36
CA ALA A 229 -9.70 -7.12 3.70
C ALA A 229 -9.80 -5.84 4.53
N ARG A 230 -9.91 -5.97 5.88
CA ARG A 230 -9.91 -4.84 6.83
C ARG A 230 -8.61 -4.04 6.83
N GLN A 231 -7.47 -4.68 6.58
CA GLN A 231 -6.18 -3.97 6.51
C GLN A 231 -6.06 -3.08 5.27
N GLN A 232 -6.84 -3.36 4.21
CA GLN A 232 -6.93 -2.56 3.00
C GLN A 232 -8.18 -1.67 2.94
N GLU A 233 -8.90 -1.52 4.05
CA GLU A 233 -9.95 -0.50 4.15
C GLU A 233 -9.30 0.88 4.24
N THR A 234 -9.81 1.80 3.44
CA THR A 234 -9.40 3.21 3.47
C THR A 234 -9.60 3.74 4.89
N LYS A 235 -8.50 4.08 5.58
CA LYS A 235 -8.58 4.69 6.91
C LYS A 235 -9.30 6.03 6.77
N ALA A 236 -10.39 6.22 7.51
CA ALA A 236 -11.08 7.49 7.55
C ALA A 236 -10.16 8.52 8.21
N ASP A 237 -9.87 9.61 7.52
CA ASP A 237 -9.17 10.74 8.11
C ASP A 237 -10.10 11.45 9.10
N LEU A 238 -9.87 11.22 10.39
CA LEU A 238 -10.65 11.85 11.45
C LEU A 238 -10.30 13.34 11.61
N ALA A 239 -9.15 13.80 11.10
CA ALA A 239 -8.81 15.23 11.13
C ALA A 239 -9.80 16.06 10.32
N ALA A 240 -10.36 15.49 9.24
CA ALA A 240 -11.41 16.11 8.43
C ALA A 240 -12.70 16.42 9.22
N LEU A 241 -12.95 15.73 10.35
CA LEU A 241 -14.09 16.05 11.23
C LEU A 241 -13.89 17.37 12.01
N PHE A 242 -12.65 17.79 12.18
CA PHE A 242 -12.28 18.99 12.94
C PHE A 242 -11.90 20.17 12.05
N THR A 243 -11.72 19.96 10.75
CA THR A 243 -11.56 21.05 9.78
C THR A 243 -12.87 21.79 9.55
N PRO A 244 -12.85 23.13 9.35
CA PRO A 244 -14.05 23.87 8.97
C PRO A 244 -14.73 23.25 7.76
N ARG A 245 -16.05 23.10 7.83
CA ARG A 245 -16.83 22.52 6.73
C ARG A 245 -16.63 23.36 5.48
N GLN A 246 -16.12 22.73 4.42
CA GLN A 246 -15.98 23.36 3.11
C GLN A 246 -17.34 23.91 2.64
N PRO A 247 -17.37 25.10 2.01
CA PRO A 247 -18.61 25.64 1.46
C PRO A 247 -19.18 24.70 0.40
N ALA A 248 -20.50 24.73 0.23
CA ALA A 248 -21.17 23.93 -0.79
C ALA A 248 -20.73 24.40 -2.18
N MET A 249 -20.35 23.46 -3.03
CA MET A 249 -19.96 23.75 -4.42
C MET A 249 -21.17 24.24 -5.21
N THR A 250 -20.98 25.30 -5.99
CA THR A 250 -22.04 25.86 -6.83
C THR A 250 -22.37 24.95 -8.02
N ALA A 251 -23.53 25.14 -8.64
CA ALA A 251 -23.92 24.38 -9.82
C ALA A 251 -23.00 24.63 -11.02
N THR A 252 -22.46 25.85 -11.15
CA THR A 252 -21.53 26.25 -12.20
C THR A 252 -20.16 25.59 -12.01
N GLU A 253 -19.58 25.67 -10.81
CA GLU A 253 -18.32 24.97 -10.50
C GLU A 253 -18.44 23.46 -10.67
N ALA A 254 -19.58 22.88 -10.24
CA ALA A 254 -19.86 21.46 -10.42
C ALA A 254 -20.05 21.05 -11.89
N GLN A 255 -20.39 22.00 -12.78
CA GLN A 255 -20.46 21.75 -14.22
C GLN A 255 -19.07 21.86 -14.83
N GLN A 256 -18.32 22.92 -14.49
CA GLN A 256 -16.96 23.13 -14.98
C GLN A 256 -16.03 21.96 -14.64
N LEU A 257 -15.97 21.53 -13.38
CA LEU A 257 -15.14 20.37 -12.98
C LEU A 257 -15.53 19.09 -13.72
N MET A 258 -16.81 18.95 -14.05
CA MET A 258 -17.28 17.80 -14.81
C MET A 258 -16.82 17.85 -16.25
N ASP A 259 -16.88 19.02 -16.88
CA ASP A 259 -16.42 19.23 -18.24
C ASP A 259 -14.90 19.02 -18.31
N ASP A 260 -14.12 19.69 -17.46
CA ASP A 260 -12.66 19.57 -17.38
C ASP A 260 -12.19 18.10 -17.28
N TRP A 261 -12.74 17.32 -16.34
CA TRP A 261 -12.33 15.92 -16.15
C TRP A 261 -12.80 14.96 -17.24
N ASN A 262 -13.84 15.31 -17.99
CA ASN A 262 -14.29 14.51 -19.12
C ASN A 262 -13.59 14.92 -20.42
N ASP A 263 -13.14 16.17 -20.54
CA ASP A 263 -12.30 16.63 -21.65
C ASP A 263 -10.93 15.92 -21.62
N ASP A 264 -10.37 15.71 -20.42
CA ASP A 264 -9.15 14.92 -20.23
C ASP A 264 -9.36 13.41 -20.43
N LEU A 265 -10.60 12.90 -20.42
CA LEU A 265 -10.88 11.47 -20.46
C LEU A 265 -10.88 10.95 -21.90
N ASP A 266 -9.80 10.26 -22.28
CA ASP A 266 -9.68 9.62 -23.59
C ASP A 266 -10.57 8.36 -23.71
N ALA A 267 -10.52 7.48 -22.70
CA ALA A 267 -11.29 6.23 -22.73
C ALA A 267 -11.72 5.77 -21.33
N MET A 268 -12.91 5.17 -21.24
CA MET A 268 -13.41 4.51 -20.03
C MET A 268 -13.97 3.13 -20.34
N GLU A 269 -13.30 2.07 -19.88
CA GLU A 269 -13.77 0.70 -19.99
C GLU A 269 -14.40 0.24 -18.66
N ALA A 270 -15.63 -0.26 -18.71
CA ALA A 270 -16.38 -0.70 -17.55
C ALA A 270 -16.51 -2.23 -17.49
N PHE A 271 -16.34 -2.80 -16.29
CA PHE A 271 -16.48 -4.22 -16.02
C PHE A 271 -17.33 -4.45 -14.76
N VAL A 272 -18.04 -5.57 -14.71
CA VAL A 272 -18.83 -6.01 -13.55
C VAL A 272 -18.47 -7.43 -13.17
N LEU A 273 -18.45 -7.70 -11.86
CA LEU A 273 -18.19 -9.04 -11.34
C LEU A 273 -19.43 -9.93 -11.54
N GLU A 274 -19.33 -10.94 -12.39
CA GLU A 274 -20.38 -11.93 -12.60
C GLU A 274 -19.92 -13.34 -12.18
N GLY A 275 -20.88 -14.22 -11.93
CA GLY A 275 -20.65 -15.63 -11.55
C GLY A 275 -20.91 -15.92 -10.07
N THR A 276 -21.42 -17.12 -9.80
CA THR A 276 -21.70 -17.59 -8.42
C THR A 276 -20.57 -18.47 -7.89
N ILE A 277 -20.00 -19.31 -8.76
CA ILE A 277 -18.94 -20.28 -8.42
C ILE A 277 -17.58 -19.76 -8.93
N ASN A 278 -17.48 -19.49 -10.24
CA ASN A 278 -16.29 -18.91 -10.87
C ASN A 278 -16.50 -17.41 -11.13
N LYS A 279 -16.30 -16.60 -10.09
CA LYS A 279 -16.44 -15.15 -10.18
C LYS A 279 -15.40 -14.58 -11.15
N LYS A 280 -15.85 -13.85 -12.18
CA LYS A 280 -14.99 -13.19 -13.15
C LYS A 280 -15.54 -11.81 -13.50
N PHE A 281 -14.65 -10.88 -13.79
CA PHE A 281 -15.06 -9.60 -14.35
C PHE A 281 -15.35 -9.76 -15.83
N VAL A 282 -16.52 -9.26 -16.25
CA VAL A 282 -16.95 -9.20 -17.64
C VAL A 282 -17.25 -7.76 -18.01
N ARG A 283 -17.15 -7.41 -19.30
CA ARG A 283 -17.45 -6.06 -19.78
C ARG A 283 -18.90 -5.69 -19.45
N LEU A 284 -19.10 -4.51 -18.89
CA LEU A 284 -20.41 -3.96 -18.61
C LEU A 284 -21.01 -3.42 -19.91
N PRO A 285 -22.27 -3.73 -20.25
CA PRO A 285 -22.95 -3.13 -21.39
C PRO A 285 -23.02 -1.61 -21.26
N GLU A 286 -22.91 -0.89 -22.37
CA GLU A 286 -22.82 0.58 -22.38
C GLU A 286 -24.09 1.24 -21.87
N GLU A 287 -25.25 0.65 -22.14
CA GLU A 287 -26.56 1.08 -21.66
C GLU A 287 -26.73 0.97 -20.13
N GLU A 288 -25.88 0.18 -19.48
CA GLU A 288 -25.88 0.01 -18.02
C GLU A 288 -24.83 0.89 -17.33
N ILE A 289 -24.00 1.64 -18.05
CA ILE A 289 -23.03 2.55 -17.46
C ILE A 289 -23.78 3.65 -16.69
N GLY A 290 -23.45 3.79 -15.41
CA GLY A 290 -24.18 4.66 -14.47
C GLY A 290 -25.20 3.91 -13.61
N HIS A 291 -25.51 2.65 -13.91
CA HIS A 291 -26.34 1.78 -13.08
C HIS A 291 -25.50 0.81 -12.25
N PHE A 292 -25.58 0.97 -10.93
CA PHE A 292 -24.86 0.18 -9.94
C PHE A 292 -25.84 -0.65 -9.12
N TYR A 293 -25.39 -1.78 -8.57
CA TYR A 293 -26.20 -2.65 -7.70
C TYR A 293 -25.51 -2.85 -6.36
N SER A 294 -26.26 -2.75 -5.26
CA SER A 294 -25.70 -2.72 -3.90
C SER A 294 -24.97 -4.01 -3.50
N LYS A 295 -25.25 -5.14 -4.13
CA LYS A 295 -24.58 -6.44 -3.88
C LYS A 295 -23.44 -6.77 -4.86
N ASP A 296 -23.13 -5.89 -5.81
CA ASP A 296 -22.13 -6.15 -6.85
C ASP A 296 -20.89 -5.26 -6.75
N CYS A 297 -19.87 -5.62 -7.53
CA CYS A 297 -18.62 -4.89 -7.66
C CYS A 297 -18.36 -4.56 -9.12
N TYR A 298 -17.84 -3.36 -9.36
CA TYR A 298 -17.58 -2.82 -10.69
C TYR A 298 -16.15 -2.31 -10.77
N VAL A 299 -15.59 -2.33 -11.97
CA VAL A 299 -14.25 -1.84 -12.26
C VAL A 299 -14.34 -0.91 -13.46
N PHE A 300 -13.79 0.29 -13.36
CA PHE A 300 -13.69 1.25 -14.46
C PHE A 300 -12.22 1.55 -14.69
N LEU A 301 -11.72 1.22 -15.88
CA LEU A 301 -10.39 1.61 -16.33
C LEU A 301 -10.53 2.90 -17.12
N CYS A 302 -10.06 4.00 -16.55
CA CYS A 302 -10.09 5.33 -17.16
C CYS A 302 -8.68 5.69 -17.64
N ARG A 303 -8.57 6.12 -18.90
CA ARG A 303 -7.35 6.64 -19.50
C ARG A 303 -7.52 8.13 -19.72
N TYR A 304 -6.67 8.93 -19.09
CA TYR A 304 -6.68 10.39 -19.20
C TYR A 304 -5.52 10.86 -20.04
N TRP A 305 -5.74 11.89 -20.85
CA TRP A 305 -4.68 12.63 -21.50
C TRP A 305 -3.98 13.52 -20.47
N VAL A 306 -2.65 13.56 -20.50
CA VAL A 306 -1.86 14.47 -19.68
C VAL A 306 -1.19 15.47 -20.62
N PRO A 307 -1.45 16.77 -20.48
CA PRO A 307 -0.72 17.77 -21.23
C PRO A 307 0.77 17.69 -20.89
N VAL A 308 1.61 17.60 -21.92
CA VAL A 308 3.06 17.77 -21.77
C VAL A 308 3.26 19.22 -21.32
N GLU A 309 3.86 19.43 -20.14
CA GLU A 309 4.24 20.78 -19.73
C GLU A 309 5.31 21.28 -20.70
N ASP A 310 4.97 22.27 -21.53
CA ASP A 310 5.88 22.95 -22.46
C ASP A 310 7.02 23.62 -21.66
N GLY A 311 8.05 22.85 -21.32
CA GLY A 311 9.16 23.31 -20.47
C GLY A 311 10.41 22.44 -20.50
N GLU A 312 10.42 21.30 -21.20
CA GLU A 312 11.62 20.47 -21.38
C GLU A 312 12.10 20.52 -22.85
N GLU A 313 13.42 20.59 -22.98
CA GLU A 313 14.23 21.03 -24.12
C GLU A 313 13.90 20.35 -25.46
N GLU A 314 14.05 21.08 -26.58
CA GLU A 314 13.79 20.67 -27.98
C GLU A 314 14.58 19.43 -28.50
N ASP A 315 15.37 18.75 -27.66
CA ASP A 315 16.24 17.63 -28.05
C ASP A 315 15.86 16.25 -27.45
N SER A 316 14.75 16.14 -26.72
CA SER A 316 14.18 14.83 -26.36
C SER A 316 13.33 14.24 -27.50
N PRO A 317 13.44 12.94 -27.82
CA PRO A 317 12.52 12.30 -28.77
C PRO A 317 11.08 12.54 -28.31
N PRO A 318 10.11 12.70 -29.23
CA PRO A 318 8.74 13.06 -28.88
C PRO A 318 8.23 12.11 -27.78
N PRO A 319 7.72 12.63 -26.65
CA PRO A 319 7.15 11.79 -25.61
C PRO A 319 6.06 10.93 -26.24
N GLU A 320 6.15 9.60 -26.09
CA GLU A 320 5.02 8.73 -26.38
C GLU A 320 3.83 9.27 -25.56
N GLU A 321 2.68 9.51 -26.21
CA GLU A 321 1.47 10.12 -25.62
C GLU A 321 1.25 9.68 -24.16
N ASP A 322 1.65 10.52 -23.20
CA ASP A 322 1.68 10.14 -21.79
C ASP A 322 0.27 10.15 -21.22
N HIS A 323 -0.38 8.99 -21.27
CA HIS A 323 -1.69 8.81 -20.66
C HIS A 323 -1.58 8.39 -19.20
N GLN A 324 -2.29 9.09 -18.31
CA GLN A 324 -2.49 8.61 -16.93
C GLN A 324 -3.62 7.58 -16.90
N CYS A 325 -3.35 6.38 -16.39
CA CYS A 325 -4.36 5.33 -16.25
C CYS A 325 -4.80 5.19 -14.79
N ILE A 326 -6.10 5.36 -14.52
CA ILE A 326 -6.70 5.19 -13.19
C ILE A 326 -7.75 4.10 -13.25
N VAL A 327 -7.65 3.13 -12.35
CA VAL A 327 -8.64 2.06 -12.18
C VAL A 327 -9.47 2.32 -10.94
N TYR A 328 -10.77 2.59 -11.14
CA TYR A 328 -11.73 2.72 -10.07
C TYR A 328 -12.40 1.37 -9.80
N PHE A 329 -12.18 0.82 -8.60
CA PHE A 329 -12.94 -0.31 -8.11
C PHE A 329 -14.08 0.19 -7.24
N TRP A 330 -15.32 -0.03 -7.67
CA TRP A 330 -16.52 0.33 -6.91
C TRP A 330 -17.12 -0.90 -6.24
N GLN A 331 -17.32 -0.82 -4.92
CA GLN A 331 -17.93 -1.88 -4.12
C GLN A 331 -19.29 -1.45 -3.57
N GLY A 332 -20.33 -2.20 -3.90
CA GLY A 332 -21.67 -2.02 -3.33
C GLY A 332 -21.66 -2.24 -1.81
N ARG A 333 -22.57 -1.56 -1.10
CA ARG A 333 -22.66 -1.62 0.37
C ARG A 333 -22.88 -3.04 0.89
N ASP A 334 -23.65 -3.83 0.16
CA ASP A 334 -24.02 -5.20 0.49
C ASP A 334 -23.16 -6.23 -0.28
N ALA A 335 -22.15 -5.75 -1.02
CA ALA A 335 -21.29 -6.58 -1.84
C ALA A 335 -20.17 -7.22 -1.00
N SER A 336 -19.88 -8.49 -1.29
CA SER A 336 -18.84 -9.23 -0.58
C SER A 336 -17.44 -8.69 -0.87
N ASN A 337 -16.56 -8.66 0.14
CA ASN A 337 -15.13 -8.36 -0.03
C ASN A 337 -14.39 -9.33 -0.98
N MET A 338 -15.00 -10.47 -1.33
CA MET A 338 -14.47 -11.36 -2.36
C MET A 338 -14.32 -10.68 -3.72
N GLY A 339 -15.14 -9.67 -4.04
CA GLY A 339 -15.01 -8.96 -5.31
C GLY A 339 -13.70 -8.21 -5.45
N TRP A 340 -13.25 -7.56 -4.36
CA TRP A 340 -11.96 -6.87 -4.31
C TRP A 340 -10.80 -7.86 -4.50
N LEU A 341 -10.84 -8.99 -3.80
CA LEU A 341 -9.87 -10.08 -3.96
C LEU A 341 -9.80 -10.59 -5.40
N THR A 342 -10.97 -10.87 -6.01
CA THR A 342 -11.01 -11.31 -7.41
C THR A 342 -10.37 -10.27 -8.32
N PHE A 343 -10.63 -8.98 -8.11
CA PHE A 343 -10.01 -7.92 -8.91
C PHE A 343 -8.50 -7.89 -8.76
N THR A 344 -7.99 -7.87 -7.52
CA THR A 344 -6.56 -7.80 -7.22
C THR A 344 -5.78 -8.97 -7.81
N PHE A 345 -6.33 -10.19 -7.76
CA PHE A 345 -5.65 -11.37 -8.29
C PHE A 345 -5.83 -11.59 -9.80
N THR A 346 -6.79 -10.91 -10.45
CA THR A 346 -7.07 -11.10 -11.88
C THR A 346 -6.77 -9.84 -12.70
N LEU A 347 -7.70 -8.88 -12.73
CA LEU A 347 -7.62 -7.68 -13.56
C LEU A 347 -6.47 -6.76 -13.16
N GLN A 348 -6.24 -6.55 -11.86
CA GLN A 348 -5.20 -5.63 -11.41
C GLN A 348 -3.81 -6.05 -11.90
N LYS A 349 -3.52 -7.36 -11.90
CA LYS A 349 -2.26 -7.89 -12.42
C LYS A 349 -2.12 -7.62 -13.92
N LYS A 350 -3.18 -7.86 -14.70
CA LYS A 350 -3.20 -7.60 -16.14
C LYS A 350 -3.04 -6.11 -16.46
N PHE A 351 -3.71 -5.23 -15.73
CA PHE A 351 -3.57 -3.78 -15.93
C PHE A 351 -2.16 -3.30 -15.55
N LYS A 352 -1.54 -3.84 -14.50
CA LYS A 352 -0.14 -3.53 -14.18
C LYS A 352 0.84 -4.01 -15.24
N GLU A 353 0.56 -5.15 -15.88
CA GLU A 353 1.36 -5.65 -17.00
C GLU A 353 1.23 -4.76 -18.25
N LEU A 354 0.05 -4.15 -18.48
CA LEU A 354 -0.21 -3.27 -19.62
C LEU A 354 0.28 -1.83 -19.43
N PHE A 355 0.09 -1.25 -18.24
CA PHE A 355 0.29 0.18 -17.97
C PHE A 355 1.44 0.48 -16.99
N GLY A 356 2.16 -0.55 -16.52
CA GLY A 356 3.36 -0.39 -15.70
C GLY A 356 3.12 0.34 -14.36
N GLU A 357 4.08 1.20 -13.99
CA GLU A 357 4.04 1.98 -12.74
C GLU A 357 3.07 3.16 -12.77
N ASN A 358 2.56 3.56 -13.94
CA ASN A 358 1.63 4.68 -14.12
C ASN A 358 0.17 4.33 -13.75
N LEU A 359 -0.10 3.07 -13.35
CA LEU A 359 -1.43 2.61 -12.98
C LEU A 359 -1.80 2.98 -11.54
N GLU A 360 -2.68 3.95 -11.39
CA GLU A 360 -3.32 4.25 -10.11
C GLU A 360 -4.54 3.35 -9.88
N VAL A 361 -4.72 2.82 -8.67
CA VAL A 361 -5.89 2.01 -8.31
C VAL A 361 -6.63 2.66 -7.14
N VAL A 362 -7.85 3.11 -7.41
CA VAL A 362 -8.71 3.77 -6.43
C VAL A 362 -9.85 2.83 -6.04
N ARG A 363 -9.83 2.37 -4.79
CA ARG A 363 -10.93 1.58 -4.21
C ARG A 363 -11.96 2.52 -3.58
N THR A 364 -13.18 2.49 -4.08
CA THR A 364 -14.32 3.26 -3.56
C THR A 364 -15.45 2.35 -3.11
N HIS A 365 -16.10 2.71 -2.02
CA HIS A 365 -17.33 2.06 -1.56
C HIS A 365 -18.54 2.90 -1.98
N GLN A 366 -19.71 2.25 -2.03
CA GLN A 366 -20.99 2.91 -2.26
C GLN A 366 -21.15 4.14 -1.34
N GLN A 367 -21.43 5.29 -1.95
CA GLN A 367 -21.57 6.62 -1.32
C GLN A 367 -20.28 7.22 -0.76
N GLN A 368 -19.11 6.66 -1.05
CA GLN A 368 -17.77 7.21 -0.72
C GLN A 368 -16.98 7.58 -1.98
N GLU A 369 -17.66 7.72 -3.11
CA GLU A 369 -17.03 8.05 -4.40
C GLU A 369 -16.46 9.47 -4.40
N ASN A 370 -15.29 9.63 -5.01
CA ASN A 370 -14.67 10.93 -5.19
C ASN A 370 -15.32 11.71 -6.35
N PHE A 371 -15.04 13.02 -6.41
CA PHE A 371 -15.63 13.91 -7.41
C PHE A 371 -15.25 13.54 -8.85
N LYS A 372 -13.98 13.17 -9.09
CA LYS A 372 -13.48 12.79 -10.43
C LYS A 372 -14.24 11.60 -11.00
N PHE A 373 -14.41 10.54 -10.21
CA PHE A 373 -15.19 9.36 -10.61
C PHE A 373 -16.66 9.70 -10.88
N LEU A 374 -17.30 10.49 -10.02
CA LEU A 374 -18.70 10.88 -10.17
C LEU A 374 -18.96 11.72 -11.43
N ALA A 375 -18.00 12.55 -11.83
CA ALA A 375 -18.10 13.38 -13.02
C ALA A 375 -18.31 12.59 -14.31
N HIS A 376 -17.74 11.39 -14.42
CA HIS A 376 -17.86 10.55 -15.62
C HIS A 376 -19.28 10.02 -15.86
N PHE A 377 -20.13 10.01 -14.83
CA PHE A 377 -21.53 9.60 -14.97
C PHE A 377 -22.46 10.75 -15.30
N LYS A 378 -21.94 11.99 -15.43
CA LYS A 378 -22.73 13.17 -15.83
C LYS A 378 -24.00 13.36 -14.98
N ARG A 379 -23.88 13.18 -13.66
CA ARG A 379 -24.96 13.20 -12.65
C ARG A 379 -26.02 12.08 -12.80
N LYS A 380 -25.78 11.06 -13.64
CA LYS A 380 -26.66 9.91 -13.89
C LYS A 380 -26.19 8.65 -13.16
N MET A 381 -25.80 8.79 -11.88
CA MET A 381 -25.47 7.65 -11.05
C MET A 381 -26.72 7.11 -10.34
N VAL A 382 -27.15 5.92 -10.70
CA VAL A 382 -28.29 5.20 -10.11
C VAL A 382 -27.77 3.96 -9.39
N ILE A 383 -28.17 3.79 -8.12
CA ILE A 383 -27.75 2.66 -7.29
C ILE A 383 -28.98 1.86 -6.91
N HIS A 384 -29.12 0.68 -7.52
CA HIS A 384 -30.16 -0.31 -7.28
C HIS A 384 -29.86 -1.14 -6.03
N MET A 385 -30.91 -1.58 -5.35
CA MET A 385 -30.82 -2.47 -4.20
C MET A 385 -30.80 -3.92 -4.70
N GLY A 386 -29.90 -4.74 -4.15
CA GLY A 386 -29.83 -6.17 -4.50
C GLY A 386 -28.77 -6.47 -5.55
N LYS A 387 -28.96 -7.58 -6.29
CA LYS A 387 -27.97 -8.11 -7.23
C LYS A 387 -28.39 -7.87 -8.68
N ARG A 388 -27.44 -7.54 -9.54
CA ARG A 388 -27.63 -7.39 -10.98
C ARG A 388 -28.05 -8.72 -11.59
N LYS A 389 -29.02 -8.66 -12.50
CA LYS A 389 -29.61 -9.84 -13.18
C LYS A 389 -30.14 -10.90 -12.19
N GLU A 390 -30.58 -10.49 -11.00
CA GLU A 390 -31.22 -11.41 -10.05
C GLU A 390 -32.48 -12.03 -10.71
N PRO A 391 -32.57 -13.37 -10.79
CA PRO A 391 -33.66 -14.03 -11.50
C PRO A 391 -34.98 -13.73 -10.81
N ARG A 392 -35.92 -13.20 -11.59
CA ARG A 392 -37.28 -12.96 -11.11
C ARG A 392 -38.13 -14.23 -11.28
N PRO A 393 -38.97 -14.59 -10.31
CA PRO A 393 -39.99 -15.62 -10.50
C PRO A 393 -40.87 -15.25 -11.68
N ARG A 394 -41.13 -16.19 -12.60
CA ARG A 394 -41.91 -15.94 -13.83
C ARG A 394 -43.34 -15.41 -13.59
N ASN A 395 -43.89 -15.59 -12.40
CA ASN A 395 -45.28 -15.27 -12.07
C ASN A 395 -45.42 -14.03 -11.16
N GLN A 396 -44.44 -13.13 -11.14
CA GLN A 396 -44.52 -11.88 -10.39
C GLN A 396 -44.38 -10.69 -11.33
N SER A 397 -45.34 -9.77 -11.24
CA SER A 397 -45.22 -8.43 -11.82
C SER A 397 -43.93 -7.77 -11.32
N ALA A 398 -43.41 -6.82 -12.08
CA ALA A 398 -42.24 -6.06 -11.64
C ALA A 398 -42.51 -5.47 -10.25
N PRO A 399 -41.50 -5.40 -9.36
CA PRO A 399 -41.70 -4.83 -8.04
C PRO A 399 -41.88 -3.30 -8.15
N VAL A 400 -42.63 -2.74 -7.21
CA VAL A 400 -42.61 -1.29 -6.97
C VAL A 400 -41.23 -0.90 -6.46
N GLU A 401 -40.64 0.13 -7.05
CA GLU A 401 -39.30 0.61 -6.72
C GLU A 401 -39.39 2.04 -6.18
N LEU A 402 -38.80 2.29 -5.00
CA LEU A 402 -38.68 3.64 -4.45
C LEU A 402 -37.22 4.08 -4.52
N TYR A 403 -36.98 5.27 -5.06
CA TYR A 403 -35.65 5.85 -5.14
C TYR A 403 -35.59 7.15 -4.36
N HIS A 404 -34.48 7.37 -3.67
CA HIS A 404 -34.16 8.58 -2.93
C HIS A 404 -33.05 9.34 -3.65
N LEU A 405 -33.34 10.57 -4.05
CA LEU A 405 -32.36 11.48 -4.64
C LEU A 405 -31.50 12.10 -3.54
N ARG A 406 -30.23 11.72 -3.49
CA ARG A 406 -29.25 12.26 -2.54
C ARG A 406 -28.27 13.20 -3.22
N ALA A 407 -27.98 14.32 -2.57
CA ALA A 407 -26.90 15.23 -2.95
C ALA A 407 -26.07 15.57 -1.69
N ASN A 408 -24.79 15.17 -1.68
CA ASN A 408 -23.91 15.43 -0.54
C ASN A 408 -23.10 16.70 -0.78
N GLY A 409 -23.62 17.86 -0.36
CA GLY A 409 -22.87 19.13 -0.35
C GLY A 409 -22.49 19.74 -1.70
N SER A 410 -22.67 19.01 -2.81
CA SER A 410 -22.39 19.47 -4.17
C SER A 410 -23.38 18.84 -5.17
N PRO A 411 -23.84 19.58 -6.19
CA PRO A 411 -24.60 19.05 -7.33
C PRO A 411 -23.85 17.96 -8.12
N LEU A 412 -22.52 17.92 -8.05
CA LEU A 412 -21.72 16.85 -8.68
C LEU A 412 -21.89 15.51 -7.95
N CYS A 413 -22.26 15.56 -6.66
CA CYS A 413 -22.42 14.39 -5.79
C CYS A 413 -23.84 13.83 -5.77
N THR A 414 -24.63 14.07 -6.82
CA THR A 414 -26.00 13.56 -6.93
C THR A 414 -26.02 12.08 -7.25
N ARG A 415 -26.82 11.31 -6.49
CA ARG A 415 -27.05 9.88 -6.71
C ARG A 415 -28.53 9.57 -6.53
N LEU A 416 -29.07 8.71 -7.37
CA LEU A 416 -30.40 8.15 -7.21
C LEU A 416 -30.29 6.78 -6.57
N VAL A 417 -30.66 6.63 -5.29
CA VAL A 417 -30.45 5.40 -4.52
C VAL A 417 -31.78 4.70 -4.28
N GLN A 418 -31.92 3.47 -4.76
CA GLN A 418 -33.07 2.62 -4.48
C GLN A 418 -33.10 2.27 -2.99
N ILE A 419 -34.28 2.41 -2.40
CA ILE A 419 -34.57 2.11 -1.00
C ILE A 419 -35.85 1.26 -0.92
N ARG A 420 -36.13 0.72 0.27
CA ARG A 420 -37.35 -0.04 0.50
C ARG A 420 -38.58 0.85 0.22
N PRO A 421 -39.56 0.39 -0.60
CA PRO A 421 -40.79 1.13 -0.84
C PRO A 421 -41.68 1.09 0.41
N ASP A 422 -41.39 1.98 1.34
CA ASP A 422 -42.04 2.07 2.64
C ASP A 422 -42.32 3.53 2.98
N ALA A 423 -43.54 3.85 3.42
CA ALA A 423 -43.89 5.22 3.78
C ALA A 423 -43.06 5.75 4.97
N THR A 424 -42.58 4.88 5.85
CA THR A 424 -41.82 5.25 7.07
C THR A 424 -40.42 5.82 6.79
N VAL A 425 -39.87 5.63 5.58
CA VAL A 425 -38.55 6.14 5.22
C VAL A 425 -38.61 7.49 4.50
N LEU A 426 -39.81 8.03 4.29
CA LEU A 426 -40.02 9.34 3.68
C LEU A 426 -39.67 10.45 4.68
N ASN A 427 -39.01 11.48 4.16
CA ASN A 427 -38.63 12.65 4.94
C ASN A 427 -38.74 13.88 4.03
N SER A 428 -39.48 14.90 4.49
CA SER A 428 -39.81 16.10 3.72
C SER A 428 -38.59 16.94 3.31
N ALA A 429 -37.41 16.69 3.88
CA ALA A 429 -36.16 17.33 3.48
C ALA A 429 -35.55 16.75 2.19
N PHE A 430 -36.08 15.65 1.66
CA PHE A 430 -35.52 14.94 0.52
C PHE A 430 -36.54 14.66 -0.59
N CYS A 431 -36.03 14.42 -1.79
CA CYS A 431 -36.84 14.07 -2.96
C CYS A 431 -36.81 12.56 -3.21
N TYR A 432 -37.97 12.01 -3.58
CA TYR A 432 -38.15 10.59 -3.84
C TYR A 432 -38.85 10.36 -5.18
N ILE A 433 -38.54 9.25 -5.84
CA ILE A 433 -39.18 8.80 -7.08
C ILE A 433 -39.76 7.42 -6.80
N LEU A 434 -41.09 7.29 -6.83
CA LEU A 434 -41.78 6.02 -6.76
C LEU A 434 -42.07 5.54 -8.18
N LYS A 435 -41.46 4.43 -8.57
CA LYS A 435 -41.70 3.77 -9.85
C LYS A 435 -42.63 2.59 -9.61
N VAL A 436 -43.84 2.72 -10.13
CA VAL A 436 -44.87 1.68 -10.10
C VAL A 436 -44.92 1.04 -11.48
N PRO A 437 -44.76 -0.29 -11.58
CA PRO A 437 -44.95 -0.97 -12.86
C PRO A 437 -46.44 -0.99 -13.21
N PHE A 438 -46.75 -0.69 -14.46
CA PHE A 438 -48.09 -0.81 -14.99
C PHE A 438 -48.35 -2.28 -15.36
N GLU A 439 -49.47 -2.84 -14.90
CA GLU A 439 -49.98 -4.11 -15.44
C GLU A 439 -50.61 -3.79 -16.81
N SER A 440 -50.09 -4.40 -17.87
CA SER A 440 -50.78 -4.38 -19.17
C SER A 440 -51.97 -5.33 -19.10
N GLU A 441 -53.14 -4.91 -19.60
CA GLU A 441 -54.39 -5.70 -19.65
C GLU A 441 -54.28 -7.04 -20.43
N GLU A 442 -53.11 -7.37 -20.98
CA GLU A 442 -52.84 -8.64 -21.66
C GLU A 442 -52.46 -9.81 -20.72
N ASP A 443 -52.25 -9.55 -19.41
CA ASP A 443 -51.83 -10.56 -18.42
C ASP A 443 -52.97 -11.08 -17.51
N THR A 444 -54.25 -10.81 -17.81
CA THR A 444 -55.43 -11.37 -17.09
C THR A 444 -56.12 -12.51 -17.81
#